data_AF-Q849G7-F1
#
_entry.id   AF-Q849G7-F1
#
_cell.length_a   1.000
_cell.length_b   1.000
_cell.length_c   1.000
_cell.angle_alpha   90.00
_cell.angle_beta   90.00
_cell.angle_gamma   90.00
#
_symmetry.space_group_name_H-M   'P 1'
#
loop_
_entity.id
_entity.type
_entity.pdbx_description
1 polymer ?
#
loop_
_entity_poly.entity_id
_entity_poly.type
_entity_poly.pdbx_seq_one_letter_code
_entity_poly.pdbx_strand_id
1 'polypeptide(L)' 'MVDANILPSPHVRQQLRVAAGLTQAEVADAIGVQRVAVARWEAGLTRPHRTNRLKYAHFLRRLAEKYPAAVQEVSDEG' A
#
# COMPACT_ATOMS: atom_id res chain seq x y z
N MET A 1 -0.67 -19.94 3.39
CA MET A 1 0.37 -18.91 3.22
C MET A 1 -0.28 -17.76 2.46
N VAL A 2 -0.46 -16.59 3.07
CA VAL A 2 -1.13 -15.46 2.38
C VAL A 2 -0.23 -14.96 1.24
N ASP A 3 -0.66 -15.22 0.00
CA ASP A 3 0.11 -15.01 -1.22
C ASP A 3 0.87 -13.68 -1.18
N ALA A 4 2.20 -13.73 -1.35
CA ALA A 4 3.14 -12.58 -1.34
C ALA A 4 2.82 -11.45 -2.34
N ASN A 5 1.72 -11.60 -3.08
CA ASN A 5 1.34 -10.85 -4.24
C ASN A 5 -0.05 -10.21 -4.11
N ILE A 6 -0.79 -10.51 -3.03
CA ILE A 6 -2.07 -9.87 -2.74
C ILE A 6 -1.80 -8.49 -2.16
N LEU A 7 -2.33 -7.47 -2.84
CA LEU A 7 -2.36 -6.12 -2.30
C LEU A 7 -3.63 -5.94 -1.47
N PRO A 8 -3.55 -5.25 -0.32
CA PRO A 8 -4.74 -4.86 0.43
C PRO A 8 -5.62 -3.90 -0.40
N SER A 9 -6.82 -3.59 0.08
CA SER A 9 -7.72 -2.66 -0.63
C SER A 9 -7.04 -1.29 -0.83
N PRO A 10 -7.44 -0.50 -1.85
CA PRO A 10 -6.81 0.80 -2.11
C PRO A 10 -6.83 1.74 -0.89
N HIS A 11 -7.92 1.72 -0.11
CA HIS A 11 -8.07 2.49 1.13
C HIS A 11 -7.04 2.10 2.20
N VAL A 12 -6.88 0.80 2.48
CA VAL A 12 -5.88 0.31 3.45
C VAL A 12 -4.46 0.69 3.05
N ARG A 13 -4.15 0.70 1.75
CA ARG A 13 -2.82 1.15 1.27
C ARG A 13 -2.56 2.60 1.67
N GLN A 14 -3.57 3.45 1.50
CA GLN A 14 -3.49 4.86 1.84
C GLN A 14 -3.36 5.06 3.35
N GLN A 15 -4.15 4.36 4.16
CA GLN A 15 -4.09 4.42 5.62
C GLN A 15 -2.72 3.98 6.15
N LEU A 16 -2.17 2.87 5.66
CA LEU A 16 -0.83 2.41 6.04
C LEU A 16 0.25 3.46 5.74
N ARG A 17 0.15 4.12 4.58
CA ARG A 17 1.07 5.19 4.20
C ARG A 17 0.93 6.40 5.14
N VAL A 18 -0.29 6.85 5.41
CA VAL A 18 -0.57 8.00 6.27
C VAL A 18 -0.16 7.73 7.72
N ALA A 19 -0.47 6.55 8.26
CA ALA A 19 -0.05 6.13 9.60
C ALA A 19 1.48 6.08 9.75
N ALA A 20 2.19 5.80 8.66
CA ALA A 20 3.64 5.86 8.61
C ALA A 20 4.22 7.27 8.46
N GLY A 21 3.37 8.30 8.30
CA GLY A 21 3.79 9.68 8.05
C GLY A 21 4.38 9.91 6.66
N LEU A 22 4.13 9.01 5.71
CA LEU A 22 4.75 9.02 4.40
C LEU A 22 3.87 9.71 3.34
N THR A 23 4.53 10.43 2.44
CA THR A 23 3.94 10.95 1.21
C THR A 23 3.93 9.90 0.11
N GLN A 24 3.10 10.10 -0.92
CA GLN A 24 3.12 9.21 -2.10
C GLN A 24 4.47 9.25 -2.84
N ALA A 25 5.21 10.37 -2.75
CA ALA A 25 6.52 10.51 -3.37
C ALA A 25 7.55 9.62 -2.66
N GLU A 26 7.61 9.68 -1.33
CA GLU A 26 8.54 8.85 -0.55
C GLU A 26 8.28 7.35 -0.73
N VAL A 27 7.00 6.94 -0.82
CA VAL A 27 6.65 5.55 -1.17
C VAL A 27 7.11 5.21 -2.59
N ALA A 28 6.93 6.13 -3.54
CA ALA A 28 7.35 5.89 -4.91
C ALA A 28 8.87 5.76 -5.05
N ASP A 29 9.63 6.58 -4.33
CA ASP A 29 11.09 6.55 -4.27
C ASP A 29 11.59 5.23 -3.65
N ALA A 30 10.96 4.77 -2.57
CA ALA A 30 11.29 3.50 -1.94
C ALA A 30 11.05 2.28 -2.85
N ILE A 31 10.05 2.35 -3.74
CA ILE A 31 9.70 1.27 -4.68
C ILE A 31 10.48 1.39 -6.00
N GLY A 32 10.91 2.60 -6.36
CA GLY A 32 11.53 2.94 -7.65
C GLY A 32 10.50 3.17 -8.76
N VAL A 33 9.42 3.89 -8.48
CA VAL A 33 8.38 4.26 -9.47
C VAL A 33 8.05 5.75 -9.40
N GLN A 34 7.22 6.24 -10.31
CA GLN A 34 6.74 7.63 -10.24
C GLN A 34 5.64 7.80 -9.18
N ARG A 35 5.62 8.94 -8.48
CA ARG A 35 4.55 9.32 -7.53
C ARG A 35 3.14 9.08 -8.10
N VAL A 36 2.91 9.45 -9.37
CA VAL A 36 1.60 9.30 -10.02
C VAL A 36 1.15 7.84 -10.11
N ALA A 37 2.10 6.89 -10.21
CA ALA A 37 1.79 5.47 -10.21
C ALA A 37 1.22 5.03 -8.85
N VAL A 38 1.87 5.43 -7.75
CA VAL A 38 1.39 5.17 -6.38
C VAL A 38 0.01 5.79 -6.17
N ALA A 39 -0.20 7.04 -6.60
CA ALA A 39 -1.50 7.70 -6.49
C ALA A 39 -2.61 6.93 -7.21
N ARG A 40 -2.36 6.43 -8.43
CA ARG A 40 -3.32 5.61 -9.19
C ARG A 40 -3.57 4.25 -8.55
N TRP A 41 -2.57 3.64 -7.91
CA TRP A 41 -2.73 2.37 -7.19
C TRP A 41 -3.54 2.53 -5.90
N GLU A 42 -3.32 3.62 -5.16
CA GLU A 42 -4.10 3.98 -3.95
C GLU A 42 -5.53 4.40 -4.29
N ALA A 43 -5.76 4.95 -5.48
CA ALA A 43 -7.11 5.25 -5.99
C ALA A 43 -7.78 4.04 -6.67
N GLY A 44 -7.11 2.90 -6.78
CA GLY A 44 -7.64 1.71 -7.47
C GLY A 44 -7.78 1.84 -9.00
N LEU A 45 -7.34 2.96 -9.58
CA LEU A 45 -7.47 3.26 -11.01
C LEU A 45 -6.61 2.35 -11.89
N THR A 46 -5.42 1.97 -11.39
CA THR A 46 -4.53 1.05 -12.11
C THR A 46 -3.95 0.02 -11.16
N ARG A 47 -3.56 -1.13 -11.73
CA ARG A 47 -2.88 -2.20 -10.99
C ARG A 47 -1.38 -2.19 -11.29
N PRO A 48 -0.50 -2.34 -10.29
CA PRO A 48 0.94 -2.47 -10.54
C PRO A 48 1.26 -3.76 -11.30
N HIS A 49 2.27 -3.69 -12.18
CA HIS A 49 2.82 -4.86 -12.85
C HIS A 49 3.48 -5.81 -11.83
N ARG A 50 3.66 -7.09 -12.19
CA ARG A 50 4.07 -8.18 -11.26
C ARG A 50 5.23 -7.79 -10.33
N THR A 51 6.33 -7.28 -10.88
CA THR A 51 7.51 -6.88 -10.10
C THR A 51 7.23 -5.77 -9.10
N ASN A 52 6.55 -4.69 -9.55
CA ASN A 52 6.21 -3.56 -8.68
C ASN A 52 5.16 -3.96 -7.64
N ARG A 53 4.25 -4.87 -7.98
CA ARG A 53 3.25 -5.40 -7.06
C ARG A 53 3.90 -6.17 -5.92
N LEU A 54 4.93 -6.98 -6.19
CA LEU A 54 5.69 -7.69 -5.15
C LEU A 54 6.43 -6.71 -4.23
N LYS A 55 7.15 -5.73 -4.79
CA LYS A 55 7.83 -4.69 -4.00
C LYS A 55 6.85 -3.92 -3.12
N TYR A 56 5.72 -3.51 -3.69
CA TYR A 56 4.71 -2.72 -3.01
C TYR A 56 3.96 -3.52 -1.94
N ALA A 57 3.61 -4.78 -2.23
CA ALA A 57 3.04 -5.68 -1.24
C ALA A 57 4.00 -5.91 -0.06
N HIS A 58 5.28 -6.13 -0.34
CA HIS A 58 6.30 -6.28 0.70
C HIS A 58 6.42 -5.02 1.58
N PHE A 59 6.51 -3.85 0.94
CA PHE A 59 6.55 -2.56 1.63
C PHE A 59 5.33 -2.36 2.55
N LEU A 60 4.13 -2.57 2.04
CA LEU A 60 2.89 -2.41 2.80
C LEU A 60 2.77 -3.41 3.96
N ARG A 61 3.26 -4.65 3.80
CA ARG A 61 3.29 -5.63 4.91
C ARG A 61 4.15 -5.15 6.07
N ARG A 62 5.33 -4.59 5.76
CA ARG A 62 6.22 -4.03 6.79
C ARG A 62 5.58 -2.83 7.50
N LEU A 63 4.80 -2.02 6.78
CA LEU A 63 4.02 -0.96 7.40
C LEU A 63 2.90 -1.52 8.28
N ALA A 64 2.18 -2.55 7.83
CA ALA A 64 1.10 -3.17 8.59
C ALA A 64 1.59 -3.84 9.89
N GLU A 65 2.77 -4.44 9.87
CA GLU A 65 3.44 -4.99 11.07
C GLU A 65 3.72 -3.88 12.11
N LYS A 66 4.08 -2.67 11.65
CA LYS A 66 4.41 -1.54 12.53
C LYS A 66 3.18 -0.72 12.95
N TYR A 67 2.15 -0.68 12.11
CA TYR A 67 0.93 0.11 12.29
C TYR A 67 -0.33 -0.77 12.13
N PRO A 68 -0.55 -1.75 13.02
CA PRO A 68 -1.66 -2.69 12.89
C PRO A 68 -3.04 -2.03 12.98
N ALA A 69 -3.16 -0.92 13.73
CA ALA A 69 -4.41 -0.16 13.86
C ALA A 69 -4.94 0.36 12.52
N ALA A 70 -4.04 0.72 11.59
CA ALA A 70 -4.39 1.24 10.28
C ALA A 70 -5.03 0.19 9.35
N VAL A 71 -4.97 -1.10 9.71
CA VAL A 71 -5.62 -2.21 8.98
C VAL A 71 -6.95 -2.59 9.61
N GLN A 72 -7.19 -2.25 10.88
CA GLN A 72 -8.40 -2.66 11.61
C GLN A 72 -9.59 -1.72 11.38
N GLU A 73 -9.35 -0.42 11.14
CA GLU A 73 -10.40 0.58 10.87
C GLU A 73 -11.27 0.29 9.64
N VAL A 74 -10.90 -0.65 8.77
CA VAL A 74 -11.70 -1.03 7.59
C VAL A 74 -12.63 -2.22 7.83
N SER A 75 -12.62 -2.83 9.02
CA SER A 75 -13.59 -3.89 9.36
C SER A 75 -14.91 -3.34 9.91
N ASP A 76 -15.03 -2.01 10.04
CA ASP A 76 -16.20 -1.31 10.59
C ASP A 76 -17.00 -0.56 9.50
N GLU A 77 -17.00 -1.09 8.27
CA GLU A 77 -18.02 -0.74 7.27
C GLU A 77 -18.97 -1.93 7.13
N GLY A 78 -20.16 -1.77 7.73
CA GLY A 78 -21.31 -2.66 7.59
C GLY A 78 -22.07 -2.49 6.27
#